data_AF-A0A0N0KX43-F1
#
_entry.id   AF-A0A0N0KX43-F1
#
_cell.length_a   1.000
_cell.length_b   1.000
_cell.length_c   1.000
_cell.angle_alpha   90.00
_cell.angle_beta   90.00
_cell.angle_gamma   90.00
#
_symmetry.space_group_name_H-M   'P 1'
#
loop_
_entity.id
_entity.type
_entity.pdbx_description
1 polymer ?
#
loop_
_entity_poly.entity_id
_entity_poly.type
_entity_poly.pdbx_seq_one_letter_code
_entity_poly.pdbx_strand_id
1 'polypeptide(L)' 'MLRVVSGDPTPDELAAVTALLAAVQVGRAESDATTSSRPTTSAWTRSARAPRPTIAAGDGRWRGFEG' A
#
# COMPACT_ATOMS: atom_id res chain seq x y z
N MET A 1 -9.41 15.93 -19.12
CA MET A 1 -9.07 16.93 -20.16
C MET A 1 -7.79 17.63 -19.75
N LEU A 2 -6.77 17.66 -20.61
CA LEU A 2 -5.48 18.34 -20.39
C LEU A 2 -5.62 19.82 -20.77
N ARG A 3 -5.00 20.73 -20.01
CA ARG A 3 -4.93 22.17 -20.33
C ARG A 3 -3.50 22.66 -20.22
N VAL A 4 -3.01 23.34 -21.26
CA VAL A 4 -1.76 24.10 -21.22
C VAL A 4 -2.04 25.43 -20.52
N VAL A 5 -1.26 25.75 -19.48
CA VAL A 5 -1.44 26.95 -18.66
C VAL A 5 -0.37 28.02 -18.90
N SER A 6 0.73 27.65 -19.58
CA SER A 6 1.84 28.53 -19.93
C SER A 6 2.66 27.91 -21.06
N GLY A 7 3.36 28.75 -21.84
CA GLY A 7 4.21 28.33 -22.96
C GLY A 7 3.43 28.10 -24.27
N ASP A 8 4.18 27.74 -25.31
CA ASP A 8 3.65 27.39 -26.64
C ASP A 8 4.27 26.04 -27.06
N PRO A 9 3.78 24.91 -26.49
CA PRO A 9 4.33 23.61 -26.78
C PRO A 9 4.05 23.22 -28.23
N THR A 10 5.03 22.58 -28.85
CA THR A 10 4.89 22.09 -30.22
C THR A 10 3.85 20.95 -30.30
N PRO A 11 3.27 20.71 -31.49
CA PRO A 11 2.36 19.58 -31.70
C PRO A 11 2.96 18.23 -31.29
N ASP A 12 4.26 18.04 -31.55
CA ASP A 12 4.96 16.79 -31.22
C ASP A 12 5.12 16.59 -29.70
N GLU A 13 5.42 17.65 -28.97
CA GLU A 13 5.50 17.60 -27.50
C GLU A 13 4.12 17.30 -26.88
N LEU A 14 3.06 17.90 -27.41
CA LEU A 14 1.68 17.60 -26.99
C LEU A 14 1.32 16.14 -27.28
N ALA A 15 1.71 15.61 -28.44
CA ALA A 15 1.50 14.22 -28.80
C ALA A 15 2.24 13.28 -27.84
N ALA A 16 3.51 13.57 -27.54
CA ALA A 16 4.33 12.78 -26.63
C ALA A 16 3.74 12.73 -25.21
N VAL A 17 3.34 13.86 -24.65
CA VAL A 17 2.71 13.92 -23.31
C VAL A 17 1.36 13.20 -23.29
N THR A 18 0.56 13.34 -24.35
CA THR A 18 -0.73 12.66 -24.45
C THR A 18 -0.55 11.14 -24.53
N ALA A 19 0.40 10.66 -25.33
CA ALA A 19 0.74 9.25 -25.43
C ALA A 19 1.23 8.68 -24.09
N LEU A 20 2.09 9.44 -23.38
CA LEU A 20 2.55 9.06 -22.04
C LEU A 20 1.39 8.93 -21.05
N LEU A 21 0.49 9.92 -21.00
CA LEU A 21 -0.67 9.90 -20.11
C LEU A 21 -1.61 8.73 -20.42
N ALA A 22 -1.80 8.40 -21.71
CA ALA A 22 -2.56 7.23 -22.12
C ALA A 22 -1.90 5.93 -21.65
N ALA A 23 -0.59 5.79 -21.83
CA ALA A 23 0.16 4.61 -21.38
C ALA A 23 0.11 4.43 -19.85
N VAL A 24 0.26 5.52 -19.09
CA VAL A 24 0.14 5.49 -17.62
C VAL A 24 -1.26 5.05 -17.18
N GLN A 25 -2.31 5.52 -17.86
CA GLN A 25 -3.68 5.12 -17.55
C GLN A 25 -3.91 3.62 -17.81
N VAL A 26 -3.39 3.08 -18.91
CA VAL A 26 -3.45 1.64 -19.20
C VAL A 26 -2.69 0.84 -18.14
N GLY A 27 -1.45 1.23 -17.82
CA GLY A 27 -0.64 0.53 -16.81
C GLY A 27 -1.28 0.53 -15.42
N ARG A 28 -1.99 1.60 -15.04
CA ARG A 28 -2.78 1.63 -13.80
C ARG A 28 -3.94 0.65 -13.83
N ALA A 29 -4.71 0.60 -14.92
CA ALA A 29 -5.82 -0.33 -15.06
C ALA A 29 -5.36 -1.80 -15.02
N GLU A 30 -4.23 -2.12 -15.65
CA GLU A 30 -3.62 -3.46 -15.57
C GLU A 30 -3.11 -3.80 -14.16
N SER A 31 -2.52 -2.82 -13.47
CA SER A 31 -2.08 -2.96 -12.08
C SER A 31 -3.26 -3.21 -11.14
N ASP A 32 -4.36 -2.49 -11.32
CA ASP A 32 -5.60 -2.68 -10.56
C ASP A 32 -6.25 -4.04 -10.86
N ALA A 33 -6.21 -4.50 -12.11
CA ALA A 33 -6.71 -5.82 -12.49
C ALA A 33 -5.87 -6.97 -11.90
N THR A 34 -4.56 -6.76 -11.74
CA THR A 34 -3.63 -7.77 -11.21
C THR A 34 -3.55 -7.72 -9.68
N THR A 35 -3.82 -6.57 -9.08
CA THR A 35 -3.86 -6.42 -7.62
C THR A 35 -5.15 -7.02 -7.10
N SER A 36 -5.07 -8.25 -6.57
CA SER A 36 -6.21 -8.90 -5.91
C SER A 36 -6.82 -7.97 -4.86
N SER A 37 -8.12 -7.69 -4.96
CA SER A 37 -8.89 -6.89 -3.99
C SER A 37 -8.97 -7.55 -2.60
N ARG A 38 -8.42 -8.75 -2.44
CA ARG A 38 -8.43 -9.45 -1.18
C ARG A 38 -7.59 -8.64 -0.19
N PRO A 39 -8.14 -8.25 0.98
CA PRO A 39 -7.34 -7.60 2.00
C PRO A 39 -6.21 -8.55 2.35
N THR A 40 -5.01 -8.20 1.91
CA THR A 40 -3.83 -8.96 2.25
C THR A 40 -3.56 -8.62 3.70
N THR A 41 -3.78 -9.60 4.59
CA THR A 41 -3.33 -9.48 5.97
C THR A 41 -1.87 -9.09 5.92
N SER A 42 -1.55 -7.89 6.44
CA SER A 42 -0.22 -7.32 6.31
C SER A 42 0.83 -8.32 6.80
N ALA A 43 2.04 -8.28 6.23
CA ALA A 43 3.12 -9.15 6.69
C ALA A 43 3.33 -9.01 8.21
N TRP A 44 3.17 -7.79 8.74
CA TRP A 44 3.15 -7.47 10.16
C TRP A 44 2.07 -8.25 10.93
N THR A 45 0.81 -8.20 10.47
CA THR A 45 -0.31 -8.92 11.09
C THR A 45 -0.10 -10.44 11.04
N ARG A 46 0.46 -10.97 9.95
CA ARG A 46 0.80 -12.41 9.85
C ARG A 46 1.91 -12.82 10.80
N SER A 47 2.87 -11.92 11.07
CA SER A 47 3.97 -12.15 12.00
C SER A 47 3.65 -11.82 13.46
N ALA A 48 2.48 -11.24 13.74
CA ALA A 48 2.09 -10.86 15.08
C ALA A 48 1.96 -12.13 15.95
N ARG A 49 2.74 -12.18 17.05
CA ARG A 49 2.57 -13.23 18.05
C ARG A 49 1.31 -12.97 18.86
N ALA A 50 0.79 -14.03 19.49
CA ALA A 50 -0.33 -13.90 20.40
C ALA A 50 -0.05 -12.82 21.47
N PRO A 51 -1.04 -11.97 21.80
CA PRO A 51 -0.88 -10.98 22.85
C PRO A 51 -0.53 -11.66 24.18
N ARG A 52 0.18 -10.92 25.04
CA ARG A 52 0.56 -11.38 26.37
C ARG A 52 -0.71 -11.80 27.14
N PRO A 53 -0.72 -12.98 27.80
CA PRO A 53 -1.85 -13.40 28.62
C PRO A 53 -2.07 -12.42 29.79
N THR A 54 -3.29 -12.41 30.32
CA THR A 54 -3.66 -11.59 31.48
C THR A 54 -2.73 -11.88 32.66
N ILE A 55 -2.18 -10.82 33.26
CA ILE A 55 -1.35 -10.93 34.47
C ILE A 55 -2.29 -11.06 35.67
N ALA A 56 -2.27 -12.21 36.34
CA ALA A 56 -2.98 -12.41 37.60
C ALA A 56 -2.12 -11.92 38.77
N ALA A 57 -2.70 -11.15 39.69
CA ALA A 57 -2.04 -10.77 40.93
C ALA A 57 -1.87 -11.97 41.88
N GLY A 58 -0.76 -12.02 42.60
CA GLY A 58 -0.45 -13.04 43.61
C GLY A 58 1.05 -13.24 43.79
N ASP A 59 1.45 -13.79 44.93
CA ASP A 59 2.86 -14.03 45.24
C ASP A 59 3.49 -14.98 44.21
N GLY A 60 4.66 -14.63 43.68
CA GLY A 60 5.37 -15.38 42.65
C GLY A 60 4.80 -15.29 41.22
N ARG A 61 3.52 -14.90 41.06
CA ARG A 61 2.80 -14.87 39.77
C ARG A 61 3.32 -13.82 38.78
N TRP A 62 4.10 -12.85 39.26
CA TRP A 62 4.66 -11.76 38.47
C TRP A 62 5.94 -12.14 37.69
N ARG A 63 6.64 -13.22 38.09
CA ARG A 63 7.98 -13.52 37.55
C ARG A 63 8.00 -14.40 36.29
N GLY A 64 6.87 -14.98 35.90
CA GLY A 64 6.74 -15.71 34.63
C GLY A 64 7.48 -17.06 34.56
N PHE A 65 8.02 -17.54 35.68
CA PHE A 65 8.55 -18.90 35.85
C PHE A 65 8.35 -19.32 37.33
N GLU A 66 8.14 -20.62 37.57
CA GLU A 66 8.30 -21.22 38.90
C GLU A 66 9.79 -21.56 39.10
N GLY A 67 10.26 -21.40 40.33
CA GLY A 67 11.54 -21.98 40.76
C GLY A 67 11.36 -23.46 41.06
#